data_AF-X6NGE0-F1
#
_entry.id   AF-X6NGE0-F1
#
_cell.length_a   1.000
_cell.length_b   1.000
_cell.length_c   1.000
_cell.angle_alpha   90.00
_cell.angle_beta   90.00
_cell.angle_gamma   90.00
#
_symmetry.space_group_name_H-M   'P 1'
#
loop_
_entity.id
_entity.type
_entity.pdbx_description
1 polymer ?
#
loop_
_entity_poly.entity_id
_entity_poly.type
_entity_poly.pdbx_seq_one_letter_code
_entity_poly.pdbx_strand_id
1 'polypeptide(L)'
;NPDKFVAEVLLLRENFQEIVDQSFNGDKHFQRALKEAFEYFINLDTRAAQFLSLYSDTLLRKNSLKMQDSEIMQKLDDIIIIFKFLKDKEFLKTTTNSI
;
A
#
# COMPACT_ATOMS: atom_id res chain seq x y z
N ASN A 1 -8.57 10.80 2.86
CA ASN A 1 -7.66 11.31 1.82
C ASN A 1 -6.76 10.13 1.41
N PRO A 2 -6.90 9.60 0.18
CA PRO A 2 -6.13 8.44 -0.30
C PRO A 2 -4.62 8.65 -0.32
N ASP A 3 -4.15 9.82 -0.77
CA ASP A 3 -2.71 10.14 -0.86
C ASP A 3 -2.05 10.07 0.51
N LYS A 4 -2.70 10.70 1.51
CA LYS A 4 -2.22 10.73 2.89
C LYS A 4 -2.22 9.33 3.52
N PHE A 5 -3.27 8.55 3.25
CA PHE A 5 -3.37 7.18 3.76
C PHE A 5 -2.21 6.30 3.25
N VAL A 6 -1.97 6.30 1.94
CA VAL A 6 -0.88 5.51 1.33
C VAL A 6 0.47 5.94 1.90
N ALA A 7 0.75 7.24 1.96
CA ALA A 7 2.00 7.76 2.50
C ALA A 7 2.22 7.38 3.97
N GLU A 8 1.19 7.49 4.83
CA GLU A 8 1.29 7.12 6.24
C GLU A 8 1.50 5.61 6.44
N VAL A 9 0.84 4.77 5.64
CA VAL A 9 1.00 3.31 5.71
C VAL A 9 2.41 2.88 5.27
N LEU A 10 2.95 3.49 4.21
CA LEU A 10 4.32 3.21 3.75
C LEU A 10 5.34 3.59 4.81
N LEU A 11 5.24 4.81 5.35
CA LEU A 11 6.14 5.30 6.40
C LEU A 11 6.07 4.40 7.65
N LEU A 12 4.86 4.00 8.05
CA LEU A 12 4.68 3.09 9.18
C LEU A 12 5.38 1.76 8.94
N ARG A 13 5.25 1.20 7.73
CA ARG A 13 5.91 -0.04 7.35
C ARG A 13 7.43 0.11 7.38
N GLU A 14 7.98 1.16 6.80
CA GLU A 14 9.42 1.41 6.76
C GLU A 14 10.01 1.50 8.16
N ASN A 15 9.36 2.28 9.05
CA ASN A 15 9.80 2.40 10.44
C ASN A 15 9.84 1.05 11.17
N PHE A 16 8.79 0.23 11.03
CA PHE A 16 8.78 -1.09 11.66
C PHE A 16 9.75 -2.08 11.01
N GLN A 17 9.91 -2.02 9.68
CA GLN A 17 10.88 -2.84 8.97
C GLN A 17 12.31 -2.50 9.42
N GLU A 18 12.63 -1.22 9.57
CA GLU A 18 13.92 -0.75 10.09
C GLU A 18 14.17 -1.27 11.51
N ILE A 19 13.16 -1.23 12.38
CA ILE A 19 13.26 -1.80 13.73
C ILE A 19 13.55 -3.31 13.65
N VAL A 20 12.83 -4.05 12.80
CA VAL A 20 13.05 -5.49 12.61
C VAL A 20 14.46 -5.78 12.11
N ASP A 21 14.95 -5.01 11.14
CA ASP A 21 16.24 -5.25 10.52
C ASP A 21 17.40 -4.85 11.44
N GLN A 22 17.30 -3.72 12.14
CA GLN A 22 18.38 -3.23 13.02
C GLN A 22 18.36 -3.87 14.41
N SER A 23 17.19 -3.97 15.05
CA SER A 23 17.09 -4.41 16.45
C SER A 23 17.00 -5.94 16.57
N PHE A 24 16.46 -6.61 15.55
CA PHE A 24 16.30 -8.07 15.53
C PHE A 24 17.15 -8.74 14.44
N ASN A 25 18.10 -8.00 13.84
CA ASN A 25 19.01 -8.50 12.80
C ASN A 25 18.29 -9.19 11.63
N GLY A 26 17.10 -8.69 11.27
CA GLY A 26 16.28 -9.25 10.20
C GLY A 26 15.71 -10.64 10.50
N ASP A 27 15.45 -10.96 11.76
CA ASP A 27 14.90 -12.27 12.15
C ASP A 27 13.56 -12.55 11.43
N LYS A 28 13.50 -13.73 10.80
CA LYS A 28 12.37 -14.15 9.96
C LYS A 28 11.05 -14.25 10.71
N HIS A 29 11.07 -14.55 12.01
CA HIS A 29 9.85 -14.60 12.84
C HIS A 29 9.28 -13.19 13.02
N PHE A 30 10.13 -12.20 13.28
CA PHE A 30 9.69 -10.81 13.41
C PHE A 30 9.27 -10.21 12.08
N GLN A 31 9.96 -10.52 10.97
CA GLN A 31 9.53 -10.14 9.63
C GLN A 31 8.15 -10.74 9.29
N ARG A 32 7.92 -12.01 9.65
CA ARG A 32 6.62 -12.66 9.47
C ARG A 32 5.53 -12.04 10.34
N ALA A 33 5.81 -11.79 11.61
CA ALA A 33 4.86 -11.15 12.52
C ALA A 33 4.48 -9.74 12.05
N LEU A 34 5.46 -8.97 11.56
CA LEU A 34 5.22 -7.67 10.95
C LEU A 34 4.29 -7.78 9.73
N LYS A 35 4.57 -8.73 8.83
CA LYS A 35 3.72 -9.00 7.67
C LYS A 35 2.28 -9.35 8.08
N GLU A 36 2.11 -10.28 9.02
CA GLU A 36 0.78 -10.72 9.50
C GLU A 36 0.02 -9.56 10.16
N ALA A 37 0.71 -8.68 10.90
CA ALA A 37 0.12 -7.50 11.51
C ALA A 37 -0.37 -6.49 10.46
N PHE A 38 0.41 -6.23 9.41
CA PHE A 38 0.00 -5.36 8.30
C PHE A 38 -1.16 -5.96 7.50
N GLU A 39 -1.16 -7.26 7.24
CA GLU A 39 -2.30 -7.95 6.65
C GLU A 39 -3.56 -7.79 7.52
N TYR A 40 -3.46 -7.99 8.83
CA TYR A 40 -4.61 -7.81 9.71
C TYR A 40 -5.10 -6.35 9.71
N PHE A 41 -4.20 -5.39 9.90
CA PHE A 41 -4.51 -3.96 9.97
C PHE A 41 -5.16 -3.44 8.68
N ILE A 42 -4.59 -3.73 7.52
CA ILE A 42 -5.10 -3.23 6.23
C ILE A 42 -6.47 -3.82 5.91
N ASN A 43 -6.74 -5.07 6.32
CA ASN A 43 -8.04 -5.70 6.07
C ASN A 43 -9.07 -5.45 7.18
N LEU A 44 -8.72 -4.72 8.25
CA LEU A 44 -9.66 -4.37 9.31
C LEU A 44 -10.72 -3.35 8.81
N ASP A 45 -10.33 -2.50 7.88
CA ASP A 45 -11.18 -1.47 7.29
C ASP A 45 -11.30 -1.67 5.78
N THR A 46 -12.51 -1.99 5.32
CA THR A 46 -12.81 -2.20 3.89
C THR A 46 -12.55 -0.96 3.03
N ARG A 47 -12.48 0.24 3.64
CA ARG A 47 -12.12 1.49 2.96
C ARG A 47 -10.66 1.54 2.55
N ALA A 48 -9.78 0.74 3.17
CA ALA A 48 -8.37 0.68 2.79
C ALA A 48 -8.22 0.26 1.32
N ALA A 49 -8.93 -0.80 0.90
CA ALA A 49 -8.97 -1.24 -0.49
C ALA A 49 -9.49 -0.14 -1.43
N GLN A 50 -10.56 0.56 -1.02
CA GLN A 50 -11.13 1.67 -1.80
C GLN A 50 -10.13 2.84 -1.97
N PHE A 51 -9.41 3.21 -0.92
CA PHE A 51 -8.40 4.27 -0.98
C PHE A 51 -7.23 3.88 -1.88
N LEU A 52 -6.80 2.61 -1.84
CA LEU A 52 -5.75 2.11 -2.72
C LEU A 52 -6.17 2.15 -4.20
N SER A 53 -7.41 1.76 -4.52
CA SER A 53 -7.96 1.86 -5.88
C SER A 53 -8.04 3.32 -6.35
N LEU A 54 -8.58 4.23 -5.53
CA LEU A 54 -8.69 5.66 -5.87
C LEU A 54 -7.31 6.32 -6.07
N TYR A 55 -6.32 5.95 -5.26
CA TYR A 55 -4.95 6.43 -5.40
C TYR A 55 -4.33 5.94 -6.72
N SER A 56 -4.46 4.65 -7.02
CA SER A 56 -3.98 4.05 -8.27
C SER A 56 -4.62 4.72 -9.49
N ASP A 57 -5.95 4.91 -9.47
CA ASP A 57 -6.68 5.61 -10.53
C ASP A 57 -6.17 7.05 -10.70
N THR A 58 -5.86 7.74 -9.60
CA THR A 58 -5.33 9.11 -9.64
C THR A 58 -3.92 9.15 -10.25
N LEU A 59 -3.05 8.19 -9.91
CA LEU A 59 -1.72 8.07 -10.51
C LEU A 59 -1.78 7.77 -12.00
N LEU A 60 -2.67 6.85 -12.42
CA LEU A 60 -2.82 6.45 -13.82
C LEU A 60 -3.54 7.49 -14.68
N ARG A 61 -4.53 8.21 -14.12
CA ARG A 61 -5.27 9.27 -14.83
C ARG A 61 -4.49 10.58 -14.93
N LYS A 62 -3.57 10.86 -14.00
CA LYS A 62 -2.67 12.02 -14.08
C LYS A 62 -1.56 11.79 -15.11
N ASN A 63 -1.95 11.60 -16.37
CA ASN A 63 -1.10 11.98 -17.49
C ASN A 63 -1.14 13.50 -17.61
N SER A 64 0.03 14.15 -17.49
CA SER A 64 0.27 15.60 -17.62
C SER A 64 -0.32 16.45 -16.47
N LEU A 65 0.47 17.06 -15.57
CA LEU A 65 1.19 18.30 -15.85
C LEU A 65 2.29 18.65 -14.80
N LYS A 66 2.62 17.76 -13.84
CA LYS A 66 3.52 18.13 -12.71
C LYS A 66 4.47 17.07 -12.17
N MET A 67 4.36 15.79 -12.55
CA MET A 67 5.22 14.72 -12.03
C MET A 67 5.95 14.04 -13.17
N GLN A 68 7.20 13.66 -12.92
CA GLN A 68 8.01 12.89 -13.86
C GLN A 68 7.53 11.44 -13.89
N ASP A 69 7.64 10.80 -15.05
CA ASP A 69 7.26 9.38 -15.22
C ASP A 69 7.95 8.48 -14.19
N SER A 70 9.21 8.76 -13.84
CA SER A 70 9.96 8.04 -12.81
C SER A 70 9.33 8.12 -11.41
N GLU A 71 8.76 9.28 -11.06
CA GLU A 71 8.10 9.48 -9.76
C GLU A 71 6.75 8.75 -9.71
N ILE A 72 6.05 8.70 -10.84
CA ILE A 72 4.80 7.92 -10.98
C ILE A 72 5.12 6.43 -10.85
N MET A 73 6.16 5.94 -11.52
CA MET A 73 6.58 4.54 -11.41
C MET A 73 6.94 4.15 -9.97
N GLN A 74 7.71 5.00 -9.27
CA GLN A 74 8.04 4.74 -7.87
C GLN A 74 6.79 4.63 -6.98
N LYS A 75 5.83 5.54 -7.15
CA LYS A 75 4.58 5.49 -6.37
C LYS A 75 3.71 4.28 -6.70
N LEU A 76 3.76 3.81 -7.95
CA LEU A 76 3.11 2.57 -8.37
C LEU A 76 3.78 1.33 -7.73
N ASP A 77 5.11 1.31 -7.63
CA ASP A 77 5.84 0.24 -6.94
C ASP A 77 5.51 0.22 -5.44
N ASP A 78 5.43 1.40 -4.81
CA ASP A 78 5.10 1.53 -3.39
C ASP A 78 3.69 1.01 -3.09
N ILE A 79 2.69 1.37 -3.90
CA ILE A 79 1.33 0.88 -3.69
C ILE A 79 1.21 -0.63 -3.94
N ILE A 80 2.00 -1.20 -4.86
CA ILE A 80 2.05 -2.66 -5.08
C ILE A 80 2.46 -3.39 -3.80
N ILE A 81 3.34 -2.81 -2.97
CA ILE A 81 3.70 -3.38 -1.67
C ILE A 81 2.47 -3.47 -0.76
N ILE A 82 1.66 -2.41 -0.69
CA ILE A 82 0.46 -2.40 0.15
C ILE A 82 -0.60 -3.37 -0.38
N PHE A 83 -0.77 -3.46 -1.72
CA PHE A 83 -1.68 -4.41 -2.34
C PHE A 83 -1.38 -5.87 -1.96
N LYS A 84 -0.12 -6.22 -1.70
CA LYS A 84 0.26 -7.58 -1.26
C LYS A 84 -0.33 -7.94 0.12
N PHE A 85 -0.74 -6.97 0.92
CA PHE A 85 -1.34 -7.20 2.24
C PHE A 85 -2.87 -7.33 2.20
N LEU A 86 -3.54 -7.00 1.08
CA LEU A 86 -4.99 -7.19 0.95
C LEU A 86 -5.33 -8.68 0.77
N LYS A 87 -6.26 -9.18 1.59
CA LYS A 87 -6.74 -10.57 1.53
C LYS A 87 -7.80 -10.76 0.44
N ASP A 88 -8.67 -9.77 0.24
CA ASP A 88 -9.72 -9.82 -0.78
C ASP A 88 -9.27 -9.17 -2.09
N LYS A 89 -8.65 -9.98 -2.96
CA LYS A 89 -8.39 -9.61 -4.37
C LYS A 89 -9.68 -9.41 -5.19
N GLU A 90 -10.84 -9.74 -4.65
CA GLU A 90 -12.15 -9.61 -5.31
C GLU A 90 -12.77 -8.20 -5.20
N PHE A 91 -12.33 -7.34 -4.26
CA PHE A 91 -12.88 -5.98 -4.16
C PHE A 91 -12.51 -5.08 -5.35
N LEU A 92 -11.40 -5.40 -6.04
CA LEU A 92 -11.01 -4.75 -7.30
C LEU A 92 -12.05 -4.91 -8.42
N LYS A 93 -12.81 -6.02 -8.45
CA LYS A 93 -13.75 -6.31 -9.54
C LYS A 93 -15.08 -5.58 -9.41
N THR A 94 -15.55 -5.32 -8.20
CA THR A 94 -16.89 -4.77 -7.98
C THR A 94 -16.94 -3.26 -8.23
N THR A 95 -15.84 -2.52 -8.00
CA THR A 95 -15.83 -1.07 -8.20
C THR A 95 -15.55 -0.63 -9.65
N THR A 96 -14.97 -1.51 -10.48
CA THR A 96 -14.75 -1.23 -11.92
C THR A 96 -16.01 -1.47 -12.77
N ASN A 97 -16.96 -2.29 -12.30
CA ASN A 97 -18.20 -2.62 -13.02
C ASN A 97 -19.39 -1.69 -12.70
N SER A 98 -19.16 -0.49 -12.17
CA SER A 98 -20.23 0.46 -11.84
C SER A 98 -19.99 1.88 -12.36
N ILE A 99 -19.26 2.01 -13.48
CA ILE A 99 -19.18 3.25 -14.26
C ILE A 99 -19.54 2.95 -15.72
#